data_AF-A0A9Q1MKM4-F1
#
_entry.id   AF-A0A9Q1MKM4-F1
#
_cell.length_a   1.000
_cell.length_b   1.000
_cell.length_c   1.000
_cell.angle_alpha   90.00
_cell.angle_beta   90.00
_cell.angle_gamma   90.00
#
_symmetry.space_group_name_H-M   'P 1'
#
loop_
_entity.id
_entity.type
_entity.pdbx_description
1 polymer ?
#
loop_
_entity_poly.entity_id
_entity_poly.type
_entity_poly.pdbx_seq_one_letter_code
_entity_poly.pdbx_strand_id
1 'polypeptide(L)'
;MLNSSHQVRDQTLSQIKSNIELMVATNGGNKAVIVPHSMGSIYFLHFMKWVEAPAPMGGGGGPDWCAKHIKAVMNIGGPFLGVPKALAALFSAEAREIAVARVGIPTERAYLYRQTSIAQCHIPFQIETSADEGNEGCLKNGVFTVDGDEAVSILSAGFMCAKGWRGRTRFNPSGIKTYLREYDHAPPANLLEGRGTQSGAHVDIMGNFALIEDIMRVAAGATGKGLGGGQVHSDILKWSQKINLRI
;
A
#
# COMPACT_ATOMS: atom_id res chain seq x y z
N MET A 1 17.28 -0.69 1.23
CA MET A 1 17.68 -1.73 2.19
C MET A 1 17.01 -1.39 3.51
N LEU A 2 16.01 -2.16 3.93
CA LEU A 2 15.53 -2.10 5.32
C LEU A 2 16.65 -2.70 6.17
N ASN A 3 17.22 -1.89 7.04
CA ASN A 3 18.46 -2.17 7.75
C ASN A 3 18.35 -3.46 8.60
N SER A 4 19.38 -4.31 8.52
CA SER A 4 19.59 -5.48 9.38
C SER A 4 19.53 -5.15 10.88
N SER A 5 19.65 -3.88 11.25
CA SER A 5 19.62 -3.36 12.61
C SER A 5 18.32 -3.65 13.37
N HIS A 6 17.15 -3.62 12.72
CA HIS A 6 15.85 -3.82 13.41
C HIS A 6 15.64 -5.29 13.76
N GLN A 7 16.08 -6.20 12.91
CA GLN A 7 16.03 -7.63 13.20
C GLN A 7 17.02 -8.00 14.32
N VAL A 8 18.22 -7.40 14.30
CA VAL A 8 19.24 -7.61 15.33
C VAL A 8 18.77 -7.07 16.70
N ARG A 9 18.06 -5.93 16.72
CA ARG A 9 17.61 -5.27 17.96
C ARG A 9 16.29 -5.83 18.51
N ASP A 10 15.26 -5.94 17.67
CA ASP A 10 13.87 -6.12 18.12
C ASP A 10 13.28 -7.49 17.76
N GLN A 11 14.01 -8.32 16.98
CA GLN A 11 13.59 -9.67 16.56
C GLN A 11 12.20 -9.73 15.90
N THR A 12 11.69 -8.61 15.39
CA THR A 12 10.32 -8.49 14.88
C THR A 12 10.04 -9.46 13.73
N LEU A 13 10.98 -9.67 12.80
CA LEU A 13 10.78 -10.63 11.70
C LEU A 13 10.78 -12.07 12.22
N SER A 14 11.59 -12.39 13.23
CA SER A 14 11.53 -13.68 13.93
C SER A 14 10.17 -13.88 14.58
N GLN A 15 9.62 -12.85 15.24
CA GLN A 15 8.32 -12.93 15.89
C GLN A 15 7.19 -13.17 14.87
N ILE A 16 7.21 -12.46 13.74
CA ILE A 16 6.26 -12.69 12.63
C ILE A 16 6.37 -14.12 12.12
N LYS A 17 7.59 -14.61 11.87
CA LYS A 17 7.84 -16.00 11.45
C LYS A 17 7.22 -17.00 12.43
N SER A 18 7.57 -16.89 13.71
CA SER A 18 7.09 -17.81 14.75
C SER A 18 5.57 -17.76 14.91
N ASN A 19 4.96 -16.57 14.83
CA ASN A 19 3.51 -16.43 14.92
C ASN A 19 2.79 -17.10 13.75
N ILE A 20 3.33 -16.98 12.53
CA ILE A 20 2.77 -17.64 11.35
C ILE A 20 2.93 -19.17 11.47
N GLU A 21 4.11 -19.65 11.83
CA GLU A 21 4.37 -21.09 12.01
C GLU A 21 3.44 -21.68 13.07
N LEU A 22 3.28 -20.99 14.20
CA LEU A 22 2.37 -21.40 15.28
C LEU A 22 0.91 -21.42 14.82
N MET A 23 0.46 -20.37 14.11
CA MET A 23 -0.91 -20.29 13.59
C MET A 23 -1.20 -21.42 12.60
N VAL A 24 -0.26 -21.76 11.71
CA VAL A 24 -0.41 -22.89 10.79
C VAL A 24 -0.43 -24.22 11.53
N ALA A 25 0.48 -24.41 12.50
CA ALA A 25 0.57 -25.64 13.28
C ALA A 25 -0.68 -25.92 14.13
N THR A 26 -1.27 -24.86 14.70
CA THR A 26 -2.47 -24.93 15.55
C THR A 26 -3.78 -24.97 14.78
N ASN A 27 -3.78 -24.53 13.51
CA ASN A 27 -4.95 -24.54 12.63
C ASN A 27 -4.99 -25.76 11.70
N GLY A 28 -4.48 -26.92 12.15
CA GLY A 28 -4.51 -28.17 11.39
C GLY A 28 -3.69 -28.16 10.10
N GLY A 29 -2.63 -27.35 10.04
CA GLY A 29 -1.77 -27.21 8.85
C GLY A 29 -2.34 -26.27 7.78
N ASN A 30 -3.46 -25.60 8.03
CA ASN A 30 -4.02 -24.62 7.11
C ASN A 30 -3.13 -23.37 7.03
N LYS A 31 -2.73 -23.03 5.80
CA LYS A 31 -1.88 -21.87 5.51
C LYS A 31 -2.56 -20.56 5.89
N ALA A 32 -1.76 -19.60 6.33
CA ALA A 32 -2.20 -18.29 6.79
C ALA A 32 -2.61 -17.37 5.62
N VAL A 33 -3.67 -16.59 5.81
CA VAL A 33 -3.98 -15.43 4.97
C VAL A 33 -3.38 -14.21 5.62
N ILE A 34 -2.55 -13.48 4.89
CA ILE A 34 -1.85 -12.30 5.39
C ILE A 34 -2.52 -11.06 4.80
N VAL A 35 -2.81 -10.07 5.64
CA VAL A 35 -3.47 -8.83 5.22
C VAL A 35 -2.60 -7.62 5.61
N PRO A 36 -1.54 -7.31 4.84
CA PRO A 36 -0.72 -6.14 5.12
C PRO A 36 -1.46 -4.85 4.75
N HIS A 37 -1.37 -3.84 5.60
CA HIS A 37 -1.92 -2.51 5.37
C HIS A 37 -0.80 -1.47 5.23
N SER A 38 -0.95 -0.53 4.31
CA SER A 38 -0.03 0.60 4.13
C SER A 38 1.43 0.15 3.96
N MET A 39 2.37 0.81 4.66
CA MET A 39 3.78 0.44 4.75
C MET A 39 4.01 -1.03 5.15
N GLY A 40 3.06 -1.65 5.86
CA GLY A 40 3.07 -3.07 6.19
C GLY A 40 3.18 -3.96 4.96
N SER A 41 2.66 -3.54 3.80
CA SER A 41 2.81 -4.26 2.52
C SER A 41 4.26 -4.37 2.07
N ILE A 42 5.02 -3.28 2.19
CA ILE A 42 6.45 -3.25 1.85
C ILE A 42 7.27 -4.03 2.87
N TYR A 43 6.92 -3.88 4.15
CA TYR A 43 7.55 -4.63 5.23
C TYR A 43 7.33 -6.13 5.07
N PHE A 44 6.13 -6.56 4.66
CA PHE A 44 5.83 -7.96 4.44
C PHE A 44 6.51 -8.53 3.18
N LEU A 45 6.62 -7.74 2.09
CA LEU A 45 7.44 -8.12 0.94
C LEU A 45 8.91 -8.35 1.34
N HIS A 46 9.45 -7.48 2.20
CA HIS A 46 10.78 -7.65 2.77
C HIS A 46 10.86 -8.91 3.64
N PHE A 47 9.88 -9.15 4.51
CA PHE A 47 9.79 -10.36 5.34
C PHE A 47 9.82 -11.64 4.50
N MET A 48 9.05 -11.72 3.40
CA MET A 48 9.05 -12.91 2.53
C MET A 48 10.43 -13.20 1.92
N LYS A 49 11.19 -12.16 1.55
CA LYS A 49 12.58 -12.35 1.09
C LYS A 49 13.52 -12.72 2.20
N TRP A 50 13.36 -12.10 3.37
CA TRP A 50 14.19 -12.38 4.54
C TRP A 50 13.98 -13.80 5.06
N VAL A 51 12.73 -14.28 5.18
CA VAL A 51 12.42 -15.56 5.80
C VAL A 51 12.96 -16.76 5.01
N GLU A 52 12.99 -16.67 3.69
CA GLU A 52 13.52 -17.72 2.80
C GLU A 52 15.05 -17.64 2.63
N ALA A 53 15.66 -16.51 2.98
CA ALA A 53 17.11 -16.35 2.89
C ALA A 53 17.85 -17.21 3.95
N PRO A 54 19.01 -17.81 3.60
CA PRO A 54 19.77 -18.64 4.54
C PRO A 54 20.23 -17.86 5.78
N ALA A 55 20.26 -18.54 6.93
CA ALA A 55 20.91 -18.02 8.12
C ALA A 55 22.44 -17.89 7.88
N PRO A 56 23.13 -16.89 8.48
CA PRO A 56 22.62 -15.91 9.44
C PRO A 56 22.06 -14.63 8.81
N MET A 57 22.09 -14.48 7.48
CA MET A 57 21.67 -13.25 6.79
C MET A 57 20.14 -13.12 6.64
N GLY A 58 19.41 -14.23 6.76
CA GLY A 58 17.95 -14.31 6.69
C GLY A 58 17.34 -15.10 7.85
N GLY A 59 16.04 -15.38 7.73
CA GLY A 59 15.24 -16.09 8.72
C GLY A 59 15.40 -17.61 8.68
N GLY A 60 16.14 -18.16 7.71
CA GLY A 60 16.49 -19.59 7.66
C GLY A 60 15.28 -20.53 7.54
N GLY A 61 14.16 -20.06 6.99
CA GLY A 61 12.95 -20.87 6.77
C GLY A 61 13.05 -21.83 5.58
N GLY A 62 14.04 -21.63 4.71
CA GLY A 62 14.23 -22.38 3.46
C GLY A 62 13.43 -21.79 2.28
N PRO A 63 13.73 -22.22 1.05
CA PRO A 63 13.19 -21.61 -0.18
C PRO A 63 11.68 -21.84 -0.39
N ASP A 64 11.10 -22.82 0.31
CA ASP A 64 9.67 -23.14 0.20
C ASP A 64 8.85 -22.62 1.38
N TRP A 65 9.45 -21.78 2.25
CA TRP A 65 8.78 -21.37 3.49
C TRP A 65 7.48 -20.62 3.20
N CYS A 66 7.47 -19.67 2.25
CA CYS A 66 6.25 -18.94 1.90
C CYS A 66 5.23 -19.89 1.27
N ALA A 67 5.67 -20.80 0.41
CA ALA A 67 4.80 -21.78 -0.22
C ALA A 67 4.15 -22.74 0.79
N LYS A 68 4.84 -23.05 1.91
CA LYS A 68 4.32 -23.91 2.98
C LYS A 68 3.36 -23.20 3.93
N HIS A 69 3.60 -21.93 4.24
CA HIS A 69 2.88 -21.26 5.33
C HIS A 69 1.88 -20.19 4.88
N ILE A 70 2.01 -19.64 3.67
CA ILE A 70 1.17 -18.54 3.18
C ILE A 70 0.19 -19.05 2.13
N LYS A 71 -1.09 -18.77 2.37
CA LYS A 71 -2.20 -19.07 1.44
C LYS A 71 -2.37 -17.96 0.41
N ALA A 72 -2.47 -16.73 0.90
CA ALA A 72 -2.74 -15.54 0.12
C ALA A 72 -2.23 -14.31 0.87
N VAL A 73 -1.90 -13.26 0.11
CA VAL A 73 -1.54 -11.94 0.63
C VAL A 73 -2.50 -10.92 0.05
N MET A 74 -3.23 -10.21 0.91
CA MET A 74 -4.21 -9.19 0.55
C MET A 74 -3.68 -7.82 0.99
N ASN A 75 -2.93 -7.15 0.11
CA ASN A 75 -2.38 -5.83 0.41
C ASN A 75 -3.47 -4.76 0.35
N ILE A 76 -3.54 -3.91 1.37
CA ILE A 76 -4.47 -2.78 1.45
C ILE A 76 -3.65 -1.48 1.43
N GLY A 77 -3.82 -0.64 0.40
CA GLY A 77 -3.13 0.66 0.32
C GLY A 77 -1.60 0.59 0.35
N GLY A 78 -0.99 -0.47 -0.21
CA GLY A 78 0.46 -0.66 -0.13
C GLY A 78 1.25 0.29 -1.03
N PRO A 79 2.16 1.15 -0.52
CA PRO A 79 2.86 2.15 -1.32
C PRO A 79 4.04 1.56 -2.10
N PHE A 80 3.78 0.67 -3.08
CA PHE A 80 4.82 -0.07 -3.81
C PHE A 80 5.74 0.81 -4.66
N LEU A 81 5.26 1.97 -5.09
CA LEU A 81 6.07 2.97 -5.80
C LEU A 81 6.46 4.17 -4.91
N GLY A 82 6.20 4.08 -3.59
CA GLY A 82 6.42 5.16 -2.63
C GLY A 82 5.28 6.18 -2.58
N VAL A 83 5.43 7.17 -1.71
CA VAL A 83 4.47 8.28 -1.54
C VAL A 83 5.18 9.63 -1.57
N PRO A 84 4.63 10.65 -2.25
CA PRO A 84 5.23 11.99 -2.29
C PRO A 84 5.38 12.64 -0.92
N LYS A 85 4.49 12.35 0.04
CA LYS A 85 4.53 12.84 1.43
C LYS A 85 5.87 12.58 2.12
N ALA A 86 6.54 11.46 1.79
CA ALA A 86 7.86 11.15 2.32
C ALA A 86 8.95 12.13 1.84
N LEU A 87 8.81 12.67 0.62
CA LEU A 87 9.71 13.68 0.08
C LEU A 87 9.46 15.04 0.74
N ALA A 88 8.20 15.44 0.97
CA ALA A 88 7.89 16.68 1.67
C ALA A 88 8.45 16.73 3.08
N ALA A 89 8.27 15.65 3.85
CA ALA A 89 8.86 15.53 5.17
C ALA A 89 10.39 15.65 5.15
N LEU A 90 11.06 15.14 4.12
CA LEU A 90 12.52 15.23 4.00
C LEU A 90 13.00 16.63 3.59
N PHE A 91 12.37 17.23 2.58
CA PHE A 91 12.84 18.47 1.95
C PHE A 91 12.36 19.76 2.62
N SER A 92 11.30 19.70 3.43
CA SER A 92 10.73 20.87 4.08
C SER A 92 10.46 20.68 5.57
N ALA A 93 10.61 19.45 6.09
CA ALA A 93 10.09 19.07 7.41
C ALA A 93 8.59 19.35 7.62
N GLU A 94 7.85 19.67 6.54
CA GLU A 94 6.41 19.85 6.57
C GLU A 94 5.73 18.50 6.28
N ALA A 95 5.03 17.95 7.27
CA ALA A 95 4.04 16.91 7.07
C ALA A 95 2.66 17.57 7.04
N ARG A 96 2.23 18.06 5.87
CA ARG A 96 0.87 18.58 5.72
C ARG A 96 -0.08 17.42 5.50
N GLU A 97 -1.13 17.35 6.30
CA GLU A 97 -2.31 16.56 5.98
C GLU A 97 -3.31 17.53 5.36
N ILE A 98 -3.26 17.70 4.03
CA ILE A 98 -4.26 18.54 3.37
C ILE A 98 -5.48 17.67 3.08
N ALA A 99 -6.39 17.61 4.05
CA ALA A 99 -7.72 17.06 3.85
C ALA A 99 -8.53 18.03 2.95
N VAL A 100 -8.37 17.93 1.63
CA VAL A 100 -9.26 18.62 0.69
C VAL A 100 -10.51 17.76 0.56
N ALA A 101 -11.65 18.25 1.07
CA ALA A 101 -12.95 17.66 0.80
C ALA A 101 -13.33 17.84 -0.69
N ARG A 102 -12.84 16.94 -1.55
CA ARG A 102 -13.39 16.68 -2.89
C ARG A 102 -13.81 15.22 -2.95
N VAL A 103 -14.94 14.96 -3.61
CA VAL A 103 -15.53 13.63 -3.76
C VAL A 103 -14.72 12.83 -4.78
N GLY A 104 -14.23 11.65 -4.38
CA GLY A 104 -13.17 10.88 -5.07
C GLY A 104 -11.80 11.22 -4.46
N ILE A 105 -11.30 10.37 -3.56
CA ILE A 105 -10.34 10.74 -2.51
C ILE A 105 -9.05 11.36 -3.09
N PRO A 106 -8.88 12.70 -3.00
CA PRO A 106 -7.72 13.35 -3.54
C PRO A 106 -6.49 12.97 -2.75
N THR A 107 -5.47 12.49 -3.44
CA THR A 107 -4.24 11.96 -2.88
C THR A 107 -3.04 12.72 -3.38
N GLU A 108 -2.10 13.02 -2.49
CA GLU A 108 -0.93 13.84 -2.80
C GLU A 108 -0.05 13.19 -3.88
N ARG A 109 0.23 13.96 -4.95
CA ARG A 109 1.10 13.57 -6.07
C ARG A 109 2.43 14.30 -6.06
N ALA A 110 2.43 15.60 -5.79
CA ALA A 110 3.63 16.43 -5.85
C ALA A 110 3.43 17.75 -5.08
N TYR A 111 4.54 18.41 -4.75
CA TYR A 111 4.56 19.69 -4.04
C TYR A 111 5.33 20.73 -4.86
N LEU A 112 4.84 21.96 -4.87
CA LEU A 112 5.57 23.13 -5.33
C LEU A 112 6.33 23.72 -4.15
N TYR A 113 7.65 23.88 -4.31
CA TYR A 113 8.51 24.47 -3.28
C TYR A 113 8.96 25.86 -3.68
N ARG A 114 9.02 26.76 -2.70
CA ARG A 114 9.69 28.05 -2.79
C ARG A 114 10.97 28.02 -1.96
N GLN A 115 12.02 28.63 -2.48
CA GLN A 115 13.28 28.81 -1.77
C GLN A 115 13.23 30.08 -0.91
N THR A 116 13.60 29.97 0.37
CA THR A 116 13.64 31.09 1.31
C THR A 116 15.08 31.45 1.65
N SER A 117 15.43 32.74 1.56
CA SER A 117 16.81 33.25 1.72
C SER A 117 17.31 33.35 3.16
N ILE A 118 16.48 32.95 4.15
CA ILE A 118 16.80 33.05 5.58
C ILE A 118 17.15 31.65 6.11
N ALA A 119 18.38 31.18 5.90
CA ALA A 119 18.79 29.89 6.45
C ALA A 119 20.17 29.98 7.14
N GLN A 120 20.19 30.53 8.36
CA GLN A 120 21.23 30.22 9.34
C GLN A 120 20.81 29.13 10.34
N CYS A 121 19.52 28.73 10.39
CA CYS A 121 19.03 27.66 11.31
C CYS A 121 17.97 26.68 10.76
N HIS A 122 17.46 26.82 9.52
CA HIS A 122 16.35 25.96 9.02
C HIS A 122 16.52 25.53 7.56
N ILE A 123 15.82 24.47 7.15
CA ILE A 123 15.79 23.93 5.79
C ILE A 123 15.26 25.01 4.83
N PRO A 124 15.96 25.33 3.72
CA PRO A 124 15.67 26.52 2.90
C PRO A 124 14.48 26.37 1.94
N PHE A 125 13.76 25.26 1.98
CA PHE A 125 12.62 24.98 1.09
C PHE A 125 11.33 24.88 1.91
N GLN A 126 10.28 25.55 1.42
CA GLN A 126 8.94 25.53 2.01
C GLN A 126 7.91 25.31 0.91
N ILE A 127 6.79 24.64 1.23
CA ILE A 127 5.71 24.43 0.27
C ILE A 127 5.07 25.77 -0.08
N GLU A 128 4.90 26.05 -1.37
CA GLU A 128 4.32 27.28 -1.89
C GLU A 128 2.79 27.27 -1.72
N THR A 129 2.34 27.63 -0.51
CA THR A 129 0.92 27.60 -0.14
C THR A 129 0.03 28.57 -0.91
N SER A 130 0.61 29.58 -1.56
CA SER A 130 -0.13 30.54 -2.38
C SER A 130 -0.44 30.01 -3.79
N ALA A 131 0.12 28.86 -4.18
CA ALA A 131 -0.10 28.29 -5.50
C ALA A 131 -1.40 27.47 -5.51
N ASP A 132 -2.39 27.94 -6.27
CA ASP A 132 -3.71 27.31 -6.42
C ASP A 132 -4.20 27.49 -7.86
N GLU A 133 -4.72 26.43 -8.48
CA GLU A 133 -5.28 26.46 -9.84
C GLU A 133 -6.80 26.72 -9.85
N GLY A 134 -7.39 27.16 -8.74
CA GLY A 134 -8.81 27.47 -8.61
C GLY A 134 -9.68 26.24 -8.34
N ASN A 135 -11.00 26.45 -8.35
CA ASN A 135 -11.98 25.48 -7.84
C ASN A 135 -12.06 24.14 -8.61
N GLU A 136 -11.49 24.03 -9.81
CA GLU A 136 -11.44 22.78 -10.60
C GLU A 136 -10.01 22.24 -10.82
N GLY A 137 -8.97 22.99 -10.45
CA GLY A 137 -7.58 22.58 -10.62
C GLY A 137 -7.18 21.41 -9.71
N CYS A 138 -6.15 20.67 -10.12
CA CYS A 138 -5.54 19.60 -9.32
C CYS A 138 -4.52 20.14 -8.31
N LEU A 139 -4.07 21.39 -8.48
CA LEU A 139 -3.18 22.11 -7.59
C LEU A 139 -3.98 22.92 -6.56
N LYS A 140 -3.78 22.63 -5.27
CA LYS A 140 -4.29 23.44 -4.16
C LYS A 140 -3.24 23.62 -3.09
N ASN A 141 -3.06 24.83 -2.59
CA ASN A 141 -2.11 25.16 -1.53
C ASN A 141 -0.69 24.61 -1.79
N GLY A 142 -0.23 24.64 -3.05
CA GLY A 142 1.07 24.10 -3.44
C GLY A 142 1.15 22.59 -3.57
N VAL A 143 0.02 21.87 -3.48
CA VAL A 143 -0.05 20.41 -3.57
C VAL A 143 -0.85 19.97 -4.78
N PHE A 144 -0.22 19.20 -5.66
CA PHE A 144 -0.92 18.49 -6.73
C PHE A 144 -1.55 17.23 -6.17
N THR A 145 -2.83 17.01 -6.47
CA THR A 145 -3.59 15.83 -6.07
C THR A 145 -3.99 14.97 -7.26
N VAL A 146 -4.19 13.67 -7.02
CA VAL A 146 -4.69 12.66 -7.97
C VAL A 146 -5.52 11.61 -7.24
N ASP A 147 -6.19 10.73 -7.98
CA ASP A 147 -6.94 9.62 -7.39
C ASP A 147 -6.03 8.68 -6.58
N GLY A 148 -6.51 8.27 -5.42
CA GLY A 148 -5.84 7.37 -4.48
C GLY A 148 -6.72 7.10 -3.27
N ASP A 149 -6.08 6.78 -2.15
CA ASP A 149 -6.76 6.49 -0.89
C ASP A 149 -6.55 7.58 0.18
N GLU A 150 -6.19 8.81 -0.20
CA GLU A 150 -5.80 9.96 0.66
C GLU A 150 -4.29 9.99 0.94
N ALA A 151 -3.67 8.82 1.11
CA ALA A 151 -2.26 8.71 1.45
C ALA A 151 -1.40 8.17 0.29
N VAL A 152 -1.94 7.22 -0.47
CA VAL A 152 -1.26 6.45 -1.49
C VAL A 152 -2.02 6.54 -2.81
N SER A 153 -1.35 7.05 -3.85
CA SER A 153 -1.97 7.16 -5.18
C SER A 153 -2.33 5.78 -5.75
N ILE A 154 -3.37 5.72 -6.58
CA ILE A 154 -3.78 4.48 -7.27
C ILE A 154 -2.61 3.83 -8.01
N LEU A 155 -1.75 4.63 -8.65
CA LEU A 155 -0.55 4.12 -9.31
C LEU A 155 0.41 3.46 -8.33
N SER A 156 0.69 4.07 -7.17
CA SER A 156 1.59 3.48 -6.19
C SER A 156 1.02 2.21 -5.56
N ALA A 157 -0.28 2.18 -5.26
CA ALA A 157 -0.96 1.04 -4.68
C ALA A 157 -1.19 -0.12 -5.66
N GLY A 158 -1.57 0.20 -6.89
CA GLY A 158 -2.10 -0.78 -7.84
C GLY A 158 -1.15 -1.19 -8.97
N PHE A 159 -0.09 -0.43 -9.27
CA PHE A 159 0.75 -0.68 -10.44
C PHE A 159 1.37 -2.09 -10.47
N MET A 160 1.79 -2.58 -9.30
CA MET A 160 2.35 -3.92 -9.20
C MET A 160 1.30 -4.99 -9.56
N CYS A 161 0.06 -4.89 -9.08
CA CYS A 161 -1.00 -5.82 -9.49
C CYS A 161 -1.44 -5.63 -10.96
N ALA A 162 -1.44 -4.39 -11.46
CA ALA A 162 -1.83 -4.06 -12.82
C ALA A 162 -0.84 -4.57 -13.88
N LYS A 163 0.47 -4.46 -13.61
CA LYS A 163 1.53 -4.76 -14.58
C LYS A 163 2.72 -5.53 -13.99
N GLY A 164 3.27 -5.09 -12.86
CA GLY A 164 4.54 -5.63 -12.34
C GLY A 164 4.51 -7.13 -12.00
N TRP A 165 3.45 -7.59 -11.35
CA TRP A 165 3.21 -8.97 -10.93
C TRP A 165 2.22 -9.71 -11.83
N ARG A 166 1.70 -9.06 -12.88
CA ARG A 166 0.68 -9.68 -13.74
C ARG A 166 1.33 -10.72 -14.64
N GLY A 167 1.02 -12.00 -14.40
CA GLY A 167 1.62 -13.12 -15.12
C GLY A 167 3.01 -13.47 -14.59
N ARG A 168 3.82 -14.13 -15.43
CA ARG A 168 5.19 -14.52 -15.07
C ARG A 168 6.16 -13.40 -15.45
N THR A 169 6.72 -12.76 -14.45
CA THR A 169 7.59 -11.58 -14.60
C THR A 169 8.82 -11.71 -13.71
N ARG A 170 9.82 -10.81 -13.85
CA ARG A 170 10.94 -10.75 -12.90
C ARG A 170 10.48 -10.46 -11.46
N PHE A 171 9.33 -9.82 -11.28
CA PHE A 171 8.76 -9.48 -9.98
C PHE A 171 7.79 -10.55 -9.45
N ASN A 172 7.32 -11.44 -10.33
CA ASN A 172 6.48 -12.59 -10.01
C ASN A 172 6.99 -13.83 -10.78
N PRO A 173 8.16 -14.36 -10.41
CA PRO A 173 8.81 -15.46 -11.14
C PRO A 173 8.02 -16.77 -11.08
N SER A 174 7.19 -16.94 -10.05
CA SER A 174 6.32 -18.10 -9.84
C SER A 174 4.99 -18.00 -10.59
N GLY A 175 4.69 -16.85 -11.20
CA GLY A 175 3.43 -16.64 -11.94
C GLY A 175 2.19 -16.75 -11.07
N ILE A 176 2.28 -16.35 -9.79
CA ILE A 176 1.14 -16.34 -8.86
C ILE A 176 0.03 -15.46 -9.45
N LYS A 177 -1.22 -15.92 -9.39
CA LYS A 177 -2.36 -15.14 -9.86
C LYS A 177 -2.53 -13.91 -9.00
N THR A 178 -2.51 -12.74 -9.63
CA THR A 178 -2.73 -11.45 -8.97
C THR A 178 -4.07 -10.86 -9.41
N TYR A 179 -4.73 -10.17 -8.47
CA TYR A 179 -5.99 -9.49 -8.70
C TYR A 179 -5.85 -8.08 -8.12
N LEU A 180 -6.32 -7.09 -8.87
CA LEU A 180 -6.48 -5.72 -8.39
C LEU A 180 -7.96 -5.52 -8.11
N ARG A 181 -8.30 -5.04 -6.90
CA ARG A 181 -9.67 -4.74 -6.48
C ARG A 181 -9.70 -3.33 -5.91
N GLU A 182 -10.51 -2.48 -6.51
CA GLU A 182 -10.76 -1.10 -6.10
C GLU A 182 -12.16 -1.04 -5.50
N TYR A 183 -12.27 -0.32 -4.38
CA TYR A 183 -13.52 -0.14 -3.64
C TYR A 183 -13.89 1.33 -3.73
N ASP A 184 -15.10 1.60 -4.22
CA ASP A 184 -15.60 2.96 -4.33
C ASP A 184 -15.74 3.58 -2.94
N HIS A 185 -15.37 4.86 -2.84
CA HIS A 185 -15.61 5.65 -1.64
C HIS A 185 -17.01 6.26 -1.71
N ALA A 186 -17.88 5.84 -0.80
CA ALA A 186 -19.13 6.54 -0.52
C ALA A 186 -19.02 7.23 0.85
N PRO A 187 -19.10 8.57 0.90
CA PRO A 187 -19.11 9.28 2.18
C PRO A 187 -20.36 8.89 2.98
N PRO A 188 -20.27 8.80 4.32
CA PRO A 188 -21.43 8.48 5.16
C PRO A 188 -22.55 9.49 4.92
N ALA A 189 -23.78 9.00 4.81
CA ALA A 189 -24.94 9.83 4.46
C ALA A 189 -25.27 10.81 5.59
N ASN A 190 -24.91 10.49 6.85
CA ASN A 190 -25.16 11.31 8.03
C ASN A 190 -24.01 11.22 9.07
N LEU A 191 -23.84 12.27 9.89
CA LEU A 191 -22.81 12.36 10.94
C LEU A 191 -22.91 11.26 12.03
N LEU A 192 -24.09 10.65 12.19
CA LEU A 192 -24.37 9.58 13.16
C LEU A 192 -23.92 8.19 12.68
N GLU A 193 -23.54 8.04 11.40
CA GLU A 193 -23.22 6.75 10.77
C GLU A 193 -21.80 6.23 11.11
N GLY A 194 -21.04 6.97 11.93
CA GLY A 194 -19.71 6.56 12.36
C GLY A 194 -18.70 6.47 11.20
N ARG A 195 -17.68 5.61 11.33
CA ARG A 195 -16.73 5.34 10.24
C ARG A 195 -17.50 4.73 9.06
N GLY A 196 -17.46 5.41 7.90
CA GLY A 196 -18.25 5.04 6.73
C GLY A 196 -18.01 3.59 6.31
N THR A 197 -19.09 2.80 6.29
CA THR A 197 -19.10 1.37 5.96
C THR A 197 -18.78 1.07 4.49
N GLN A 198 -18.66 2.13 3.69
CA GLN A 198 -18.27 2.14 2.29
C GLN A 198 -17.12 3.14 2.03
N SER A 199 -16.31 3.45 3.04
CA SER A 199 -15.16 4.34 2.84
C SER A 199 -14.05 3.64 2.06
N GLY A 200 -13.47 4.33 1.08
CA GLY A 200 -12.21 3.97 0.43
C GLY A 200 -10.98 4.69 0.99
N ALA A 201 -11.11 5.50 2.05
CA ALA A 201 -10.00 6.27 2.61
C ALA A 201 -8.99 5.37 3.31
N HIS A 202 -7.71 5.76 3.33
CA HIS A 202 -6.57 4.88 3.61
C HIS A 202 -6.73 4.06 4.90
N VAL A 203 -7.24 4.70 5.96
CA VAL A 203 -7.48 4.07 7.27
C VAL A 203 -8.89 3.50 7.37
N ASP A 204 -9.90 4.24 6.89
CA ASP A 204 -11.30 3.87 7.04
C ASP A 204 -11.72 2.69 6.13
N ILE A 205 -10.94 2.38 5.10
CA ILE A 205 -11.18 1.22 4.24
C ILE A 205 -11.20 -0.11 5.03
N MET A 206 -10.57 -0.16 6.20
CA MET A 206 -10.65 -1.32 7.10
C MET A 206 -12.07 -1.57 7.64
N GLY A 207 -12.94 -0.56 7.63
CA GLY A 207 -14.37 -0.67 7.96
C GLY A 207 -15.25 -0.98 6.75
N ASN A 208 -14.69 -1.09 5.55
CA ASN A 208 -15.46 -1.30 4.32
C ASN A 208 -16.01 -2.73 4.26
N PHE A 209 -17.33 -2.87 4.19
CA PHE A 209 -17.98 -4.19 4.19
C PHE A 209 -17.54 -5.08 3.04
N ALA A 210 -17.38 -4.52 1.83
CA ALA A 210 -16.98 -5.31 0.66
C ALA A 210 -15.55 -5.85 0.81
N LEU A 211 -14.63 -5.05 1.38
CA LEU A 211 -13.27 -5.50 1.67
C LEU A 211 -13.26 -6.58 2.75
N ILE A 212 -13.99 -6.37 3.86
CA ILE A 212 -14.06 -7.34 4.96
C ILE A 212 -14.66 -8.65 4.44
N GLU A 213 -15.72 -8.58 3.64
CA GLU A 213 -16.33 -9.75 3.02
C GLU A 213 -15.34 -10.52 2.15
N ASP A 214 -14.58 -9.83 1.29
CA ASP A 214 -13.56 -10.47 0.45
C ASP A 214 -12.46 -11.14 1.29
N ILE A 215 -12.00 -10.50 2.38
CA ILE A 215 -11.02 -11.09 3.31
C ILE A 215 -11.57 -12.37 3.95
N MET A 216 -12.81 -12.33 4.45
CA MET A 216 -13.46 -13.48 5.07
C MET A 216 -13.66 -14.63 4.08
N ARG A 217 -14.06 -14.32 2.84
CA ARG A 217 -14.19 -15.31 1.77
C ARG A 217 -12.85 -15.97 1.45
N VAL A 218 -11.75 -15.21 1.36
CA VAL A 218 -10.40 -15.77 1.12
C VAL A 218 -9.93 -16.64 2.28
N ALA A 219 -10.16 -16.19 3.52
CA ALA A 219 -9.88 -16.98 4.72
C ALA A 219 -10.62 -18.33 4.68
N ALA A 220 -11.91 -18.31 4.32
CA ALA A 220 -12.74 -19.49 4.13
C ALA A 220 -12.34 -20.37 2.92
N GLY A 221 -11.43 -19.91 2.05
CA GLY A 221 -10.91 -20.70 0.92
C GLY A 221 -11.42 -20.31 -0.45
N ALA A 222 -12.13 -19.20 -0.58
CA ALA A 222 -12.39 -18.63 -1.88
C ALA A 222 -11.06 -18.30 -2.60
N THR A 223 -11.03 -18.60 -3.90
CA THR A 223 -9.95 -18.14 -4.79
C THR A 223 -10.31 -16.78 -5.35
N GLY A 224 -9.36 -16.04 -5.93
CA GLY A 224 -9.68 -14.78 -6.60
C GLY A 224 -10.74 -14.91 -7.71
N LYS A 225 -10.88 -16.08 -8.36
CA LYS A 225 -12.00 -16.35 -9.27
C LYS A 225 -13.34 -16.44 -8.53
N GLY A 226 -13.36 -17.04 -7.34
CA GLY A 226 -14.54 -17.10 -6.47
C GLY A 226 -14.99 -15.75 -5.93
N LEU A 227 -14.11 -14.74 -5.94
CA LEU A 227 -14.45 -13.34 -5.63
C LEU A 227 -14.94 -12.54 -6.86
N GLY A 228 -15.03 -13.17 -8.03
CA GLY A 228 -15.34 -12.48 -9.29
C GLY A 228 -14.12 -11.88 -10.02
N GLY A 229 -12.89 -12.16 -9.55
CA GLY A 229 -11.66 -11.72 -10.20
C GLY A 229 -11.20 -10.33 -9.77
N GLY A 230 -10.56 -9.60 -10.69
CA GLY A 230 -10.14 -8.23 -10.47
C GLY A 230 -11.30 -7.26 -10.72
N GLN A 231 -11.42 -6.24 -9.89
CA GLN A 231 -12.40 -5.17 -9.98
C GLN A 231 -11.62 -3.85 -10.06
N VAL A 232 -11.65 -3.18 -11.21
CA VAL A 232 -10.87 -1.97 -11.45
C VAL A 232 -11.82 -0.93 -12.00
N HIS A 233 -11.92 0.20 -11.31
CA HIS A 233 -12.77 1.34 -11.66
C HIS A 233 -11.94 2.47 -12.29
N SER A 234 -10.67 2.56 -11.92
CA SER A 234 -9.72 3.55 -12.41
C SER A 234 -9.13 3.21 -13.79
N ASP A 235 -8.49 4.20 -14.39
CA ASP A 235 -7.75 4.04 -15.64
C ASP A 235 -6.33 3.45 -15.45
N ILE A 236 -6.03 2.85 -14.28
CA ILE A 236 -4.71 2.32 -13.95
C ILE A 236 -4.17 1.32 -14.97
N LEU A 237 -5.05 0.50 -15.57
CA LEU A 237 -4.63 -0.44 -16.61
C LEU A 237 -4.08 0.31 -17.83
N LYS A 238 -4.71 1.41 -18.25
CA LYS A 238 -4.23 2.26 -19.35
C LYS A 238 -2.96 3.00 -18.95
N TRP A 239 -2.90 3.59 -17.75
CA TRP A 239 -1.73 4.31 -17.25
C TRP A 239 -0.51 3.40 -17.11
N SER A 240 -0.71 2.17 -16.63
CA SER A 240 0.37 1.19 -16.48
C SER A 240 1.05 0.85 -17.81
N GLN A 241 0.33 0.88 -18.94
CA GLN A 241 0.91 0.63 -20.26
C GLN A 241 1.87 1.74 -20.68
N LYS A 242 1.65 2.98 -20.25
CA LYS A 242 2.51 4.13 -20.55
C LYS A 242 3.86 4.08 -19.81
N ILE A 243 3.95 3.31 -18.73
CA ILE A 243 5.18 3.17 -17.94
C ILE A 243 6.07 2.12 -18.57
N ASN A 244 7.22 2.55 -19.10
CA ASN A 244 8.21 1.64 -19.69
C ASN A 244 9.08 1.01 -18.59
N LEU A 245 8.67 -0.16 -18.13
CA LEU A 245 9.39 -0.96 -17.14
C LEU A 245 9.82 -2.28 -17.80
N ARG A 246 11.07 -2.69 -17.60
CA ARG A 246 11.54 -4.01 -18.03
C ARG A 246 11.01 -5.08 -17.09
N ILE A 247 9.97 -5.79 -17.54
CA ILE A 247 9.25 -6.86 -16.84
C ILE A 247 9.98 -8.20 -16.96
#